data_AF-A0A7C1BMH5-F1
#
_entry.id   AF-A0A7C1BMH5-F1
#
_cell.length_a   1.000
_cell.length_b   1.000
_cell.length_c   1.000
_cell.angle_alpha   90.00
_cell.angle_beta   90.00
_cell.angle_gamma   90.00
#
_symmetry.space_group_name_H-M   'P 1'
#
loop_
_entity.id
_entity.type
_entity.pdbx_description
1 polymer ?
#
loop_
_entity_poly.entity_id
_entity_poly.type
_entity_poly.pdbx_seq_one_letter_code
_entity_poly.pdbx_strand_id
1 'polypeptide(L)'
;MALQTCMYFNAAPIEADIVHCHTWYSMWGGILAKIAYGIPLVATVHSLEPMRPWKREQLGRGYDLSSWVERTALEMADAVIADSSSDREQILLRFAVNPEKISVIPNGVDTQVYRPVRTTAFLDRYGIDTERPYVLFLGMVSRQKGIDHFLIGAYLMAVEKLGRRTAGFHRALCPKGGDRAFRPEPMRSEDVEAMAESFVRKARHSMELLSYRIHELNEDSRVLADKVLTAASLLINRFRDPAQLRSRPARIRCHGDYHLGQVLWTGNDFVLLDFEGEPLKTLEERRQKHSALKDVAGMLRSFSYAAQTKRGKFVLRAAEDREILEQWFLLWERWVTTAFVQSYLAEAGREPFVPGNFKDIQLLLQAFVLDKAFYELTYELNNRPDWVYIPLKGILLLVGDV
;
A
#
# COMPACT_ATOMS: atom_id res chain seq x y z
N MET A 1 -23.25 -25.57 -18.36
CA MET A 1 -24.65 -25.11 -18.41
C MET A 1 -24.89 -24.12 -19.54
N ALA A 2 -24.28 -22.93 -19.55
CA ALA A 2 -24.55 -21.90 -20.59
C ALA A 2 -24.40 -22.40 -22.05
N LEU A 3 -23.29 -23.08 -22.38
CA LEU A 3 -23.07 -23.61 -23.73
C LEU A 3 -24.07 -24.69 -24.12
N GLN A 4 -24.46 -25.55 -23.18
CA GLN A 4 -25.47 -26.58 -23.40
C GLN A 4 -26.83 -25.95 -23.71
N THR A 5 -27.22 -24.90 -22.97
CA THR A 5 -28.45 -24.14 -23.26
C THR A 5 -28.40 -23.51 -24.65
N CYS A 6 -27.27 -22.91 -25.02
CA CYS A 6 -27.07 -22.35 -26.36
C CYS A 6 -27.17 -23.41 -27.47
N MET A 7 -26.63 -24.61 -27.25
CA MET A 7 -26.75 -25.72 -28.19
C MET A 7 -28.19 -26.22 -28.30
N TYR A 8 -28.88 -26.38 -27.16
CA TYR A 8 -30.28 -26.82 -27.14
C TYR A 8 -31.21 -25.80 -27.83
N PHE A 9 -30.97 -24.50 -27.63
CA PHE A 9 -31.70 -23.43 -28.33
C PHE A 9 -31.60 -23.56 -29.85
N ASN A 10 -30.46 -24.04 -30.36
CA ASN A 10 -30.22 -24.25 -31.79
C ASN A 10 -30.46 -25.71 -32.24
N ALA A 11 -31.08 -26.55 -31.41
CA ALA A 11 -31.41 -27.94 -31.77
C ALA A 11 -32.80 -28.07 -32.44
N ALA A 12 -33.61 -27.00 -32.41
CA ALA A 12 -34.89 -26.91 -33.08
C ALA A 12 -34.86 -25.78 -34.13
N PRO A 13 -35.70 -25.81 -35.17
CA PRO A 13 -35.82 -24.71 -36.12
C PRO A 13 -36.12 -23.39 -35.41
N ILE A 14 -35.39 -22.33 -35.76
CA ILE A 14 -35.57 -20.98 -35.21
C ILE A 14 -36.26 -20.12 -36.28
N GLU A 15 -37.46 -19.62 -35.98
CA GLU A 15 -38.16 -18.60 -36.78
C GLU A 15 -37.86 -17.21 -36.16
N ALA A 16 -36.73 -16.61 -36.54
CA ALA A 16 -36.36 -15.27 -36.10
C ALA A 16 -35.61 -14.50 -37.20
N ASP A 17 -35.89 -13.22 -37.33
CA ASP A 17 -35.20 -12.34 -38.29
C ASP A 17 -33.83 -11.86 -37.79
N ILE A 18 -33.63 -11.84 -36.47
CA ILE A 18 -32.40 -11.37 -35.80
C ILE A 18 -32.18 -12.19 -34.52
N VAL A 19 -30.92 -12.51 -34.24
CA VAL A 19 -30.49 -13.03 -32.92
C VAL A 19 -29.68 -11.96 -32.19
N HIS A 20 -30.15 -11.55 -31.02
CA HIS A 20 -29.48 -10.55 -30.18
C HIS A 20 -28.91 -11.18 -28.92
N CYS A 21 -27.58 -11.17 -28.81
CA CYS A 21 -26.85 -11.75 -27.69
C CYS A 21 -26.32 -10.67 -26.74
N HIS A 22 -26.33 -11.02 -25.45
CA HIS A 22 -25.69 -10.26 -24.38
C HIS A 22 -24.66 -11.13 -23.68
N THR A 23 -23.42 -10.63 -23.57
CA THR A 23 -22.29 -11.31 -22.91
C THR A 23 -21.93 -12.69 -23.50
N TRP A 24 -20.76 -13.22 -23.14
CA TRP A 24 -20.29 -14.50 -23.70
C TRP A 24 -21.22 -15.69 -23.43
N TYR A 25 -22.02 -15.65 -22.36
CA TYR A 25 -22.91 -16.75 -21.98
C TYR A 25 -23.96 -17.08 -23.06
N SER A 26 -24.41 -16.07 -23.82
CA SER A 26 -25.41 -16.23 -24.89
C SER A 26 -24.82 -16.15 -26.30
N MET A 27 -23.64 -15.55 -26.44
CA MET A 27 -22.93 -15.37 -27.71
C MET A 27 -22.66 -16.69 -28.46
N TRP A 28 -22.45 -17.80 -27.75
CA TRP A 28 -22.33 -19.12 -28.39
C TRP A 28 -23.61 -19.50 -29.16
N GLY A 29 -24.79 -19.23 -28.59
CA GLY A 29 -26.06 -19.47 -29.25
C GLY A 29 -26.25 -18.61 -30.49
N GLY A 30 -25.82 -17.35 -30.43
CA GLY A 30 -25.86 -16.42 -31.57
C GLY A 30 -24.92 -16.83 -32.71
N ILE A 31 -23.71 -17.29 -32.39
CA ILE A 31 -22.78 -17.84 -33.38
C ILE A 31 -23.43 -19.02 -34.11
N LEU A 32 -24.01 -19.97 -33.35
CA LEU A 32 -24.67 -21.14 -33.92
C LEU A 32 -25.86 -20.74 -34.79
N ALA A 33 -26.71 -19.81 -34.32
CA ALA A 33 -27.87 -19.38 -35.08
C ALA A 33 -27.50 -18.73 -36.41
N LYS A 34 -26.44 -17.90 -36.41
CA LYS A 34 -25.91 -17.28 -37.62
C LYS A 34 -25.37 -18.32 -38.61
N ILE A 35 -24.62 -19.31 -38.14
CA ILE A 35 -24.03 -20.34 -39.00
C ILE A 35 -25.08 -21.32 -39.53
N ALA A 36 -25.96 -21.82 -38.66
CA ALA A 36 -26.89 -22.88 -38.98
C ALA A 36 -28.11 -22.39 -39.77
N TYR A 37 -28.57 -21.16 -39.51
CA TYR A 37 -29.81 -20.63 -40.08
C TYR A 37 -29.62 -19.35 -40.90
N GLY A 38 -28.40 -18.80 -40.97
CA GLY A 38 -28.13 -17.56 -41.71
C GLY A 38 -28.69 -16.29 -41.06
N ILE A 39 -29.11 -16.36 -39.79
CA ILE A 39 -29.75 -15.25 -39.08
C ILE A 39 -28.72 -14.17 -38.70
N PRO A 40 -28.98 -12.88 -38.96
CA PRO A 40 -28.12 -11.78 -38.51
C PRO A 40 -27.89 -11.77 -36.99
N LEU A 41 -26.63 -11.61 -36.58
CA LEU A 41 -26.17 -11.58 -35.20
C LEU A 41 -25.93 -10.14 -34.74
N VAL A 42 -26.65 -9.73 -33.70
CA VAL A 42 -26.40 -8.49 -32.96
C VAL A 42 -25.81 -8.85 -31.59
N ALA A 43 -24.76 -8.15 -31.17
CA ALA A 43 -24.13 -8.40 -29.87
C ALA A 43 -24.04 -7.12 -29.03
N THR A 44 -24.58 -7.13 -27.81
CA THR A 44 -24.36 -6.06 -26.82
C THR A 44 -23.30 -6.46 -25.80
N VAL A 45 -22.34 -5.56 -25.59
CA VAL A 45 -21.24 -5.73 -24.64
C VAL A 45 -21.53 -4.97 -23.35
N HIS A 46 -21.70 -5.72 -22.25
CA HIS A 46 -21.82 -5.18 -20.89
C HIS A 46 -20.49 -5.16 -20.12
N SER A 47 -19.55 -6.00 -20.55
CA SER A 47 -18.19 -6.09 -20.02
C SER A 47 -17.37 -6.98 -20.94
N LEU A 48 -16.10 -6.65 -21.17
CA LEU A 48 -15.19 -7.43 -22.01
C LEU A 48 -14.37 -8.41 -21.16
N GLU A 49 -14.27 -9.68 -21.57
CA GLU A 49 -13.39 -10.67 -20.94
C GLU A 49 -11.92 -10.20 -20.94
N PRO A 50 -11.33 -9.66 -22.03
CA PRO A 50 -9.97 -9.13 -22.02
C PRO A 50 -9.69 -8.00 -21.01
N MET A 51 -10.72 -7.30 -20.54
CA MET A 51 -10.58 -6.26 -19.51
C MET A 51 -10.66 -6.82 -18.09
N ARG A 52 -10.89 -8.13 -17.96
CA ARG A 52 -11.06 -8.83 -16.68
C ARG A 52 -10.14 -10.05 -16.61
N PRO A 53 -8.82 -9.92 -16.85
CA PRO A 53 -7.90 -11.06 -16.91
C PRO A 53 -7.84 -11.88 -15.61
N TRP A 54 -8.16 -11.27 -14.46
CA TRP A 54 -8.28 -11.95 -13.18
C TRP A 54 -9.43 -12.98 -13.14
N LYS A 55 -10.38 -12.97 -14.09
CA LYS A 55 -11.39 -14.03 -14.22
C LYS A 55 -10.78 -15.40 -14.46
N ARG A 56 -9.54 -15.48 -14.97
CA ARG A 56 -8.76 -16.71 -15.05
C ARG A 56 -8.57 -17.38 -13.68
N GLU A 57 -8.45 -16.61 -12.60
CA GLU A 57 -8.36 -17.13 -11.22
C GLU A 57 -9.66 -17.86 -10.83
N GLN A 58 -10.82 -17.39 -11.33
CA GLN A 58 -12.14 -17.96 -11.00
C GLN A 58 -12.56 -19.10 -11.92
N LEU A 59 -12.23 -19.01 -13.20
CA LEU A 59 -12.71 -19.91 -14.25
C LEU A 59 -11.64 -20.89 -14.74
N GLY A 60 -10.38 -20.73 -14.31
CA GLY A 60 -9.25 -21.49 -14.84
C GLY A 60 -9.16 -21.35 -16.37
N ARG A 61 -9.01 -22.49 -17.05
CA ARG A 61 -9.05 -22.56 -18.53
C ARG A 61 -10.42 -22.23 -19.14
N GLY A 62 -11.48 -22.18 -18.33
CA GLY A 62 -12.79 -21.70 -18.79
C GLY A 62 -12.76 -20.24 -19.26
N TYR A 63 -11.82 -19.43 -18.75
CA TYR A 63 -11.59 -18.07 -19.22
C TYR A 63 -11.09 -18.02 -20.67
N ASP A 64 -10.32 -19.03 -21.12
CA ASP A 64 -9.87 -19.12 -22.51
C ASP A 64 -11.06 -19.34 -23.44
N LEU A 65 -12.00 -20.20 -23.01
CA LEU A 65 -13.22 -20.48 -23.74
C LEU A 65 -14.16 -19.27 -23.77
N SER A 66 -14.41 -18.59 -22.64
CA SER A 66 -15.24 -17.37 -22.63
C SER A 66 -14.65 -16.27 -23.51
N SER A 67 -13.33 -16.05 -23.42
CA SER A 67 -12.62 -15.08 -24.25
C SER A 67 -12.70 -15.41 -25.74
N TRP A 68 -12.60 -16.70 -26.09
CA TRP A 68 -12.73 -17.15 -27.47
C TRP A 68 -14.16 -16.99 -28.01
N VAL A 69 -15.17 -17.38 -27.24
CA VAL A 69 -16.59 -17.21 -27.61
C VAL A 69 -16.92 -15.73 -27.80
N GLU A 70 -16.51 -14.87 -26.87
CA GLU A 70 -16.73 -13.43 -26.96
C GLU A 70 -16.08 -12.84 -28.21
N ARG A 71 -14.80 -13.14 -28.44
CA ARG A 71 -14.07 -12.69 -29.64
C ARG A 71 -14.78 -13.12 -30.91
N THR A 72 -15.09 -14.41 -31.01
CA THR A 72 -15.71 -14.99 -32.20
C THR A 72 -17.05 -14.34 -32.48
N ALA A 73 -17.89 -14.16 -31.47
CA ALA A 73 -19.20 -13.54 -31.64
C ALA A 73 -19.11 -12.07 -32.05
N LEU A 74 -18.22 -11.29 -31.43
CA LEU A 74 -18.04 -9.88 -31.76
C LEU A 74 -17.52 -9.69 -33.19
N GLU A 75 -16.54 -10.50 -33.61
CA GLU A 75 -15.96 -10.43 -34.95
C GLU A 75 -16.93 -10.94 -36.04
N MET A 76 -17.83 -11.86 -35.68
CA MET A 76 -18.87 -12.36 -36.59
C MET A 76 -20.13 -11.49 -36.62
N ALA A 77 -20.31 -10.58 -35.67
CA ALA A 77 -21.55 -9.80 -35.56
C ALA A 77 -21.80 -8.92 -36.79
N ASP A 78 -23.08 -8.80 -37.15
CA ASP A 78 -23.55 -7.87 -38.17
C ASP A 78 -23.71 -6.46 -37.57
N ALA A 79 -24.01 -6.37 -36.28
CA ALA A 79 -23.95 -5.13 -35.50
C ALA A 79 -23.49 -5.40 -34.05
N VAL A 80 -22.73 -4.47 -33.50
CA VAL A 80 -22.27 -4.50 -32.10
C VAL A 80 -22.78 -3.25 -31.38
N ILE A 81 -23.38 -3.45 -30.22
CA ILE A 81 -23.82 -2.37 -29.34
C ILE A 81 -22.84 -2.28 -28.17
N ALA A 82 -22.21 -1.11 -28.04
CA ALA A 82 -21.35 -0.76 -26.92
C ALA A 82 -22.11 0.14 -25.94
N ASP A 83 -22.07 -0.20 -24.65
CA ASP A 83 -22.79 0.56 -23.62
C ASP A 83 -22.16 1.93 -23.31
N SER A 84 -20.94 2.17 -23.78
CA SER A 84 -20.23 3.43 -23.61
C SER A 84 -19.23 3.71 -24.73
N SER A 85 -18.80 4.96 -24.85
CA SER A 85 -17.70 5.33 -25.76
C SER A 85 -16.40 4.61 -25.40
N SER A 86 -16.15 4.43 -24.09
CA SER A 86 -15.02 3.64 -23.60
C SER A 86 -15.12 2.20 -24.10
N ASP A 87 -16.28 1.54 -23.98
CA ASP A 87 -16.43 0.15 -24.46
C ASP A 87 -16.19 0.05 -25.97
N ARG A 88 -16.67 1.01 -26.77
CA ARG A 88 -16.38 1.08 -28.21
C ARG A 88 -14.87 1.13 -28.48
N GLU A 89 -14.14 1.99 -27.79
CA GLU A 89 -12.67 2.06 -27.92
C GLU A 89 -12.01 0.74 -27.54
N GLN A 90 -12.43 0.13 -26.43
CA GLN A 90 -11.87 -1.14 -25.98
C GLN A 90 -12.16 -2.29 -26.94
N ILE A 91 -13.33 -2.28 -27.62
CA ILE A 91 -13.69 -3.22 -28.69
C ILE A 91 -12.73 -3.06 -29.87
N LEU A 92 -12.61 -1.83 -30.40
CA LEU A 92 -11.76 -1.51 -31.55
C LEU A 92 -10.28 -1.85 -31.32
N LEU A 93 -9.82 -1.73 -30.07
CA LEU A 93 -8.44 -2.05 -29.69
C LEU A 93 -8.14 -3.55 -29.63
N ARG A 94 -9.15 -4.41 -29.44
CA ARG A 94 -8.93 -5.82 -29.05
C ARG A 94 -9.56 -6.85 -29.97
N PHE A 95 -10.52 -6.44 -30.80
CA PHE A 95 -11.27 -7.32 -31.68
C PHE A 95 -11.26 -6.76 -33.10
N ALA A 96 -11.24 -7.65 -34.09
CA ALA A 96 -11.28 -7.28 -35.50
C ALA A 96 -12.70 -6.94 -35.98
N VAL A 97 -13.31 -5.90 -35.42
CA VAL A 97 -14.68 -5.46 -35.74
C VAL A 97 -14.62 -4.21 -36.61
N ASN A 98 -15.41 -4.17 -37.69
CA ASN A 98 -15.56 -2.97 -38.52
C ASN A 98 -16.19 -1.83 -37.67
N PRO A 99 -15.55 -0.65 -37.56
CA PRO A 99 -16.07 0.48 -36.79
C PRO A 99 -17.50 0.91 -37.14
N GLU A 100 -17.90 0.76 -38.41
CA GLU A 100 -19.24 1.11 -38.91
C GLU A 100 -20.34 0.19 -38.34
N LYS A 101 -19.97 -0.98 -37.85
CA LYS A 101 -20.89 -1.93 -37.21
C LYS A 101 -21.09 -1.64 -35.71
N ILE A 102 -20.33 -0.74 -35.12
CA ILE A 102 -20.36 -0.49 -33.67
C ILE A 102 -21.16 0.77 -33.36
N SER A 103 -22.32 0.59 -32.72
CA SER A 103 -23.15 1.69 -32.21
C SER A 103 -22.97 1.84 -30.69
N VAL A 104 -22.83 3.08 -30.21
CA VAL A 104 -22.81 3.35 -28.76
C VAL A 104 -24.23 3.64 -28.29
N ILE A 105 -24.77 2.78 -27.44
CA ILE A 105 -26.11 2.93 -26.87
C ILE A 105 -26.01 2.71 -25.36
N PRO A 106 -26.00 3.78 -24.55
CA PRO A 106 -25.89 3.65 -23.10
C PRO A 106 -27.08 2.92 -22.48
N ASN A 107 -26.82 2.16 -21.42
CA ASN A 107 -27.89 1.56 -20.62
C ASN A 107 -28.80 2.64 -20.04
N GLY A 108 -30.11 2.44 -20.18
CA GLY A 108 -31.12 3.36 -19.66
C GLY A 108 -31.29 3.24 -18.15
N VAL A 109 -31.51 4.37 -17.50
CA VAL A 109 -32.03 4.45 -16.12
C VAL A 109 -33.33 5.25 -16.13
N ASP A 110 -34.22 4.97 -15.18
CA ASP A 110 -35.42 5.78 -15.01
C ASP A 110 -35.02 7.19 -14.53
N THR A 111 -35.11 8.17 -15.42
CA THR A 111 -34.71 9.56 -15.14
C THR A 111 -35.72 10.32 -14.28
N GLN A 112 -36.92 9.76 -14.05
CA GLN A 112 -37.86 10.32 -13.07
C GLN A 112 -37.44 9.97 -11.63
N VAL A 113 -36.88 8.77 -11.46
CA VAL A 113 -36.33 8.27 -10.19
C VAL A 113 -34.90 8.79 -9.98
N TYR A 114 -34.02 8.57 -10.95
CA TYR A 114 -32.60 8.92 -10.90
C TYR A 114 -32.35 10.28 -11.54
N ARG A 115 -32.57 11.34 -10.75
CA ARG A 115 -32.29 12.73 -11.12
C ARG A 115 -31.55 13.46 -10.00
N PRO A 116 -30.71 14.45 -10.33
CA PRO A 116 -30.05 15.27 -9.31
C PRO A 116 -31.07 15.93 -8.39
N VAL A 117 -30.85 15.82 -7.08
CA VAL A 117 -31.62 16.52 -6.06
C VAL A 117 -30.65 17.37 -5.22
N ARG A 118 -31.12 18.54 -4.76
CA ARG A 118 -30.32 19.45 -3.91
C ARG A 118 -30.70 19.38 -2.43
N THR A 119 -31.67 18.56 -2.07
CA THR A 119 -32.18 18.49 -0.70
C THR A 119 -31.20 17.76 0.23
N THR A 120 -31.03 18.29 1.45
CA THR A 120 -30.27 17.67 2.54
C THR A 120 -31.15 16.81 3.44
N ALA A 121 -32.47 16.74 3.22
CA ALA A 121 -33.42 16.08 4.13
C ALA A 121 -33.05 14.61 4.45
N PHE A 122 -32.44 13.90 3.49
CA PHE A 122 -31.91 12.56 3.74
C PHE A 122 -30.70 12.60 4.70
N LEU A 123 -29.76 13.52 4.48
CA LEU A 123 -28.59 13.71 5.34
C LEU A 123 -29.02 14.09 6.76
N ASP A 124 -29.95 15.05 6.89
CA ASP A 124 -30.49 15.52 8.17
C ASP A 124 -31.17 14.38 8.94
N ARG A 125 -32.00 13.58 8.24
CA ARG A 125 -32.70 12.43 8.83
C ARG A 125 -31.75 11.40 9.45
N TYR A 126 -30.57 11.23 8.87
CA TYR A 126 -29.56 10.28 9.34
C TYR A 126 -28.41 10.93 10.13
N GLY A 127 -28.52 12.23 10.46
CA GLY A 127 -27.52 12.95 11.24
C GLY A 127 -26.17 13.09 10.53
N ILE A 128 -26.15 13.13 9.19
CA ILE A 128 -24.92 13.33 8.41
C ILE A 128 -24.61 14.84 8.40
N ASP A 129 -23.50 15.21 9.05
CA ASP A 129 -23.02 16.59 9.14
C ASP A 129 -22.60 17.14 7.77
N THR A 130 -23.36 18.11 7.25
CA THR A 130 -23.14 18.73 5.94
C THR A 130 -21.96 19.70 5.91
N GLU A 131 -21.47 20.15 7.07
CA GLU A 131 -20.29 21.01 7.17
C GLU A 131 -18.98 20.20 7.06
N ARG A 132 -19.07 18.88 7.15
CA ARG A 132 -17.93 17.98 6.96
C ARG A 132 -17.92 17.42 5.54
N PRO A 133 -16.82 17.56 4.79
CA PRO A 133 -16.70 16.89 3.50
C PRO A 133 -16.74 15.38 3.71
N TYR A 134 -17.59 14.70 2.94
CA TYR A 134 -17.64 13.24 2.89
C TYR A 134 -17.61 12.76 1.44
N VAL A 135 -17.10 11.55 1.25
CA VAL A 135 -17.10 10.88 -0.04
C VAL A 135 -17.86 9.57 0.10
N LEU A 136 -18.90 9.39 -0.71
CA LEU A 136 -19.73 8.18 -0.73
C LEU A 136 -19.35 7.33 -1.95
N PHE A 137 -18.99 6.07 -1.70
CA PHE A 137 -18.89 5.06 -2.75
C PHE A 137 -20.11 4.13 -2.68
N LEU A 138 -20.88 4.08 -3.76
CA LEU A 138 -22.01 3.16 -3.93
C LEU A 138 -21.72 2.20 -5.09
N GLY A 139 -21.37 0.96 -4.78
CA GLY A 139 -21.07 -0.06 -5.78
C GLY A 139 -20.54 -1.35 -5.18
N MET A 140 -20.38 -2.37 -6.02
CA MET A 140 -19.73 -3.62 -5.61
C MET A 140 -18.22 -3.43 -5.44
N VAL A 141 -17.67 -4.03 -4.38
CA VAL A 141 -16.22 -4.09 -4.18
C VAL A 141 -15.59 -5.03 -5.19
N SER A 142 -14.96 -4.46 -6.22
CA SER A 142 -14.33 -5.22 -7.31
C SER A 142 -13.10 -4.50 -7.85
N ARG A 143 -12.12 -5.27 -8.36
CA ARG A 143 -10.84 -4.74 -8.89
C ARG A 143 -11.05 -3.67 -9.96
N GLN A 144 -12.05 -3.83 -10.83
CA GLN A 144 -12.37 -2.87 -11.89
C GLN A 144 -12.85 -1.50 -11.37
N LYS A 145 -13.36 -1.43 -10.13
CA LYS A 145 -13.90 -0.20 -9.55
C LYS A 145 -12.87 0.63 -8.77
N GLY A 146 -11.64 0.14 -8.61
CA GLY A 146 -10.52 0.93 -8.07
C GLY A 146 -10.72 1.45 -6.64
N ILE A 147 -11.52 0.78 -5.81
CA ILE A 147 -11.83 1.25 -4.43
C ILE A 147 -10.58 1.29 -3.56
N ASP A 148 -9.64 0.40 -3.82
CA ASP A 148 -8.31 0.38 -3.22
C ASP A 148 -7.58 1.73 -3.39
N HIS A 149 -7.65 2.32 -4.58
CA HIS A 149 -7.06 3.63 -4.86
C HIS A 149 -7.71 4.74 -4.01
N PHE A 150 -9.04 4.67 -3.86
CA PHE A 150 -9.80 5.60 -3.03
C PHE A 150 -9.43 5.49 -1.53
N LEU A 151 -9.39 4.27 -0.99
CA LEU A 151 -9.09 4.03 0.43
C LEU A 151 -7.65 4.38 0.80
N ILE A 152 -6.68 4.07 -0.07
CA ILE A 152 -5.29 4.41 0.16
C ILE A 152 -5.09 5.93 0.12
N GLY A 153 -5.72 6.63 -0.83
CA GLY A 153 -5.60 8.08 -0.96
C GLY A 153 -5.97 8.86 0.31
N ALA A 154 -7.09 8.52 0.95
CA ALA A 154 -7.51 9.17 2.19
C ALA A 154 -6.51 8.95 3.34
N TYR A 155 -5.93 7.75 3.43
CA TYR A 155 -4.90 7.43 4.43
C TYR A 155 -3.60 8.19 4.17
N LEU A 156 -3.17 8.31 2.90
CA LEU A 156 -1.98 9.06 2.53
C LEU A 156 -2.09 10.54 2.91
N MET A 157 -3.25 11.18 2.73
CA MET A 157 -3.45 12.56 3.15
C MET A 157 -3.24 12.77 4.66
N ALA A 158 -3.67 11.81 5.48
CA ALA A 158 -3.43 11.84 6.92
C ALA A 158 -1.93 11.67 7.23
N VAL A 159 -1.27 10.72 6.58
CA VAL A 159 0.17 10.46 6.76
C VAL A 159 1.02 11.67 6.34
N GLU A 160 0.67 12.34 5.25
CA GLU A 160 1.33 13.58 4.84
C GLU A 160 1.17 14.69 5.88
N LYS A 161 -0.04 14.81 6.47
CA LYS A 161 -0.29 15.76 7.55
C LYS A 161 0.56 15.42 8.77
N LEU A 162 0.69 14.15 9.11
CA LEU A 162 1.57 13.68 10.18
C LEU A 162 3.05 14.01 9.90
N GLY A 163 3.52 13.84 8.67
CA GLY A 163 4.88 14.23 8.26
C GLY A 163 5.13 15.72 8.43
N ARG A 164 4.20 16.57 7.97
CA ARG A 164 4.24 18.02 8.19
C ARG A 164 4.26 18.39 9.68
N ARG A 165 3.41 17.75 10.50
CA ARG A 165 3.37 18.01 11.95
C ARG A 165 4.64 17.58 12.67
N THR A 166 5.23 16.47 12.26
CA THR A 166 6.53 16.01 12.79
C THR A 166 7.65 17.01 12.47
N ALA A 167 7.68 17.56 11.25
CA ALA A 167 8.64 18.60 10.88
C ALA A 167 8.43 19.90 11.66
N GLY A 168 7.18 20.34 11.80
CA GLY A 168 6.81 21.51 12.61
C GLY A 168 7.21 21.34 14.09
N PHE A 169 7.03 20.14 14.65
CA PHE A 169 7.49 19.78 15.98
C PHE A 169 9.00 19.90 16.12
N HIS A 170 9.79 19.30 15.22
CA HIS A 170 11.26 19.43 15.28
C HIS A 170 11.74 20.86 15.08
N ARG A 171 11.06 21.66 14.24
CA ARG A 171 11.34 23.10 14.10
C ARG A 171 11.09 23.84 15.41
N ALA A 172 10.00 23.54 16.13
CA ALA A 172 9.72 24.13 17.43
C ALA A 172 10.77 23.76 18.49
N LEU A 173 11.37 22.58 18.38
CA LEU A 173 12.49 22.12 19.23
C LEU A 173 13.87 22.65 18.79
N CYS A 174 13.92 23.44 17.72
CA CYS A 174 15.13 24.05 17.17
C CYS A 174 14.94 25.57 16.95
N PRO A 175 14.57 26.35 17.99
CA PRO A 175 14.28 27.76 17.82
C PRO A 175 15.55 28.55 17.44
N LYS A 176 15.38 29.61 16.63
CA LYS A 176 16.48 30.50 16.18
C LYS A 176 17.12 31.31 17.33
N GLY A 177 16.52 31.30 18.52
CA GLY A 177 16.99 31.95 19.74
C GLY A 177 16.32 31.34 20.98
N GLY A 178 16.70 31.79 22.17
CA GLY A 178 16.15 31.30 23.43
C GLY A 178 17.06 30.33 24.18
N ASP A 179 16.43 29.43 24.95
CA ASP A 179 17.07 28.52 25.90
C ASP A 179 18.15 27.66 25.23
N ARG A 180 19.33 27.61 25.86
CA ARG A 180 20.48 26.80 25.45
C ARG A 180 20.12 25.30 25.35
N ALA A 181 19.15 24.83 26.13
CA ALA A 181 18.67 23.46 26.09
C ALA A 181 18.08 23.05 24.72
N PHE A 182 17.56 23.99 23.93
CA PHE A 182 16.98 23.74 22.61
C PHE A 182 17.83 24.24 21.44
N ARG A 183 18.98 24.89 21.72
CA ARG A 183 19.87 25.33 20.65
C ARG A 183 20.42 24.13 19.88
N PRO A 184 20.34 24.11 18.54
CA PRO A 184 20.94 23.05 17.73
C PRO A 184 22.45 22.99 17.95
N GLU A 185 22.99 21.77 18.00
CA GLU A 185 24.41 21.52 18.17
C GLU A 185 25.00 20.91 16.90
N PRO A 186 26.14 21.40 16.38
CA PRO A 186 26.79 20.78 15.23
C PRO A 186 27.11 19.31 15.51
N MET A 187 26.75 18.43 14.58
CA MET A 187 27.19 17.04 14.59
C MET A 187 28.59 16.96 13.98
N ARG A 188 29.57 16.54 14.79
CA ARG A 188 30.97 16.39 14.39
C ARG A 188 31.24 14.97 13.88
N SER A 189 32.48 14.70 13.45
CA SER A 189 32.82 13.40 12.86
C SER A 189 32.86 12.35 13.95
N GLU A 190 33.40 12.74 15.10
CA GLU A 190 33.51 11.93 16.30
C GLU A 190 32.12 11.55 16.83
N ASP A 191 31.11 12.42 16.69
CA ASP A 191 29.73 12.11 17.06
C ASP A 191 29.13 11.00 16.16
N VAL A 192 29.44 11.03 14.86
CA VAL A 192 28.97 10.02 13.89
C VAL A 192 29.66 8.69 14.13
N GLU A 193 30.97 8.70 14.39
CA GLU A 193 31.75 7.52 14.73
C GLU A 193 31.26 6.88 16.03
N ALA A 194 31.09 7.67 17.10
CA ALA A 194 30.56 7.18 18.37
C ALA A 194 29.14 6.59 18.25
N MET A 195 28.29 7.20 17.41
CA MET A 195 26.97 6.67 17.08
C MET A 195 27.06 5.32 16.36
N ALA A 196 27.89 5.23 15.32
CA ALA A 196 28.10 4.00 14.56
C ALA A 196 28.62 2.86 15.45
N GLU A 197 29.61 3.13 16.31
CA GLU A 197 30.14 2.15 17.27
C GLU A 197 29.06 1.68 18.26
N SER A 198 28.24 2.61 18.76
CA SER A 198 27.12 2.29 19.65
C SER A 198 26.12 1.36 18.95
N PHE A 199 25.75 1.65 17.71
CA PHE A 199 24.85 0.80 16.92
C PHE A 199 25.44 -0.58 16.66
N VAL A 200 26.72 -0.66 16.30
CA VAL A 200 27.42 -1.94 16.10
C VAL A 200 27.42 -2.77 17.40
N ARG A 201 27.68 -2.17 18.56
CA ARG A 201 27.63 -2.88 19.85
C ARG A 201 26.25 -3.45 20.13
N LYS A 202 25.19 -2.64 19.97
CA LYS A 202 23.80 -3.09 20.19
C LYS A 202 23.39 -4.20 19.21
N ALA A 203 23.77 -4.06 17.93
CA ALA A 203 23.44 -5.06 16.91
C ALA A 203 24.12 -6.40 17.18
N ARG A 204 25.41 -6.38 17.58
CA ARG A 204 26.12 -7.60 18.00
C ARG A 204 25.43 -8.28 19.18
N HIS A 205 25.10 -7.52 20.22
CA HIS A 205 24.37 -8.05 21.36
C HIS A 205 23.01 -8.65 20.96
N SER A 206 22.26 -7.98 20.08
CA SER A 206 20.99 -8.47 19.56
C SER A 206 21.14 -9.78 18.76
N MET A 207 22.19 -9.89 17.94
CA MET A 207 22.50 -11.11 17.18
C MET A 207 22.95 -12.27 18.08
N GLU A 208 23.75 -11.99 19.11
CA GLU A 208 24.14 -12.99 20.12
C GLU A 208 22.91 -13.54 20.84
N LEU A 209 22.00 -12.65 21.26
CA LEU A 209 20.72 -13.05 21.88
C LEU A 209 19.84 -13.85 20.91
N LEU A 210 19.75 -13.42 19.65
CA LEU A 210 19.02 -14.14 18.61
C LEU A 210 19.58 -15.55 18.42
N SER A 211 20.91 -15.69 18.29
CA SER A 211 21.56 -16.98 18.13
C SER A 211 21.34 -17.89 19.34
N TYR A 212 21.35 -17.33 20.56
CA TYR A 212 21.09 -18.09 21.78
C TYR A 212 19.64 -18.63 21.84
N ARG A 213 18.66 -17.81 21.44
CA ARG A 213 17.23 -18.13 21.56
C ARG A 213 16.57 -18.61 20.27
N ILE A 214 17.35 -18.86 19.21
CA ILE A 214 16.81 -19.26 17.89
C ILE A 214 15.96 -20.54 17.97
N HIS A 215 16.30 -21.44 18.90
CA HIS A 215 15.59 -22.69 19.14
C HIS A 215 14.17 -22.50 19.72
N GLU A 216 13.90 -21.35 20.34
CA GLU A 216 12.60 -21.00 20.90
C GLU A 216 11.63 -20.41 19.86
N LEU A 217 12.13 -20.06 18.67
CA LEU A 217 11.34 -19.45 17.62
C LEU A 217 10.51 -20.48 16.85
N ASN A 218 9.41 -20.02 16.23
CA ASN A 218 8.66 -20.82 15.25
C ASN A 218 9.44 -20.99 13.94
N GLU A 219 9.01 -21.93 13.09
CA GLU A 219 9.71 -22.30 11.84
C GLU A 219 9.95 -21.10 10.91
N ASP A 220 8.91 -20.31 10.63
CA ASP A 220 9.01 -19.11 9.79
C ASP A 220 10.05 -18.11 10.32
N SER A 221 10.08 -17.89 11.63
CA SER A 221 11.00 -16.95 12.27
C SER A 221 12.43 -17.48 12.32
N ARG A 222 12.64 -18.80 12.44
CA ARG A 222 13.99 -19.42 12.37
C ARG A 222 14.62 -19.20 11.01
N VAL A 223 13.87 -19.40 9.92
CA VAL A 223 14.37 -19.17 8.56
C VAL A 223 14.83 -17.72 8.38
N LEU A 224 14.07 -16.75 8.91
CA LEU A 224 14.46 -15.35 8.87
C LEU A 224 15.67 -15.05 9.78
N ALA A 225 15.73 -15.67 10.95
CA ALA A 225 16.84 -15.52 11.89
C ALA A 225 18.16 -16.00 11.29
N ASP A 226 18.17 -17.18 10.66
CA ASP A 226 19.35 -17.73 9.99
C ASP A 226 19.85 -16.80 8.88
N LYS A 227 18.93 -16.18 8.12
CA LYS A 227 19.30 -15.19 7.10
C LYS A 227 19.94 -13.94 7.72
N VAL A 228 19.37 -13.43 8.82
CA VAL A 228 19.94 -12.26 9.53
C VAL A 228 21.33 -12.56 10.09
N LEU A 229 21.50 -13.73 10.72
CA LEU A 229 22.80 -14.16 11.26
C LEU A 229 23.84 -14.38 10.15
N THR A 230 23.43 -14.95 9.01
CA THR A 230 24.28 -15.09 7.82
C THR A 230 24.72 -13.73 7.27
N ALA A 231 23.82 -12.75 7.26
CA ALA A 231 24.09 -11.39 6.80
C ALA A 231 24.77 -10.48 7.85
N ALA A 232 25.17 -11.02 9.01
CA ALA A 232 25.64 -10.23 10.16
C ALA A 232 26.76 -9.24 9.82
N SER A 233 27.81 -9.71 9.11
CA SER A 233 28.95 -8.87 8.73
C SER A 233 28.54 -7.70 7.82
N LEU A 234 27.63 -7.94 6.88
CA LEU A 234 27.12 -6.91 5.97
C LEU A 234 26.27 -5.89 6.74
N LEU A 235 25.39 -6.35 7.62
CA LEU A 235 24.56 -5.51 8.48
C LEU A 235 25.40 -4.63 9.41
N ILE A 236 26.43 -5.19 10.03
CA ILE A 236 27.37 -4.44 10.88
C ILE A 236 28.11 -3.37 10.10
N ASN A 237 28.52 -3.68 8.86
CA ASN A 237 29.23 -2.72 8.01
C ASN A 237 28.36 -1.52 7.61
N ARG A 238 27.04 -1.71 7.42
CA ARG A 238 26.12 -0.62 7.09
C ARG A 238 26.04 0.46 8.16
N PHE A 239 26.27 0.14 9.43
CA PHE A 239 26.34 1.16 10.48
C PHE A 239 27.53 2.13 10.33
N ARG A 240 28.52 1.78 9.50
CA ARG A 240 29.67 2.65 9.20
C ARG A 240 29.44 3.55 8.00
N ASP A 241 28.37 3.34 7.22
CA ASP A 241 28.04 4.15 6.06
C ASP A 241 27.88 5.66 6.36
N PRO A 242 27.33 6.08 7.53
CA PRO A 242 27.28 7.49 7.91
C PRO A 242 28.65 8.18 8.03
N ALA A 243 29.77 7.46 8.09
CA ALA A 243 31.10 8.08 8.01
C ALA A 243 31.34 8.81 6.68
N GLN A 244 30.55 8.51 5.64
CA GLN A 244 30.63 9.12 4.31
C GLN A 244 29.82 10.42 4.18
N LEU A 245 29.13 10.85 5.25
CA LEU A 245 28.28 12.05 5.21
C LEU A 245 29.05 13.29 4.78
N ARG A 246 28.56 13.98 3.75
CA ARG A 246 29.13 15.26 3.29
C ARG A 246 28.51 16.46 4.01
N SER A 247 27.25 16.31 4.39
CA SER A 247 26.45 17.27 5.13
C SER A 247 25.88 16.59 6.38
N ARG A 248 26.34 17.04 7.54
CA ARG A 248 25.90 16.52 8.83
C ARG A 248 24.81 17.44 9.40
N PRO A 249 23.64 16.90 9.79
CA PRO A 249 22.61 17.71 10.40
C PRO A 249 23.02 18.11 11.82
N ALA A 250 22.53 19.25 12.29
CA ALA A 250 22.62 19.58 13.69
C ALA A 250 21.81 18.60 14.55
N ARG A 251 22.31 18.34 15.75
CA ARG A 251 21.59 17.61 16.80
C ARG A 251 20.65 18.56 17.52
N ILE A 252 19.41 18.13 17.71
CA ILE A 252 18.35 18.89 18.39
C ILE A 252 17.75 18.06 19.51
N ARG A 253 16.92 18.68 20.36
CA ARG A 253 16.03 17.88 21.21
C ARG A 253 15.02 17.17 20.31
N CYS A 254 14.76 15.92 20.63
CA CYS A 254 13.84 15.05 19.91
C CYS A 254 12.82 14.48 20.90
N HIS A 255 11.75 13.88 20.38
CA HIS A 255 10.82 13.09 21.19
C HIS A 255 11.51 11.85 21.76
N GLY A 256 12.39 11.19 20.99
CA GLY A 256 13.27 10.13 21.47
C GLY A 256 12.67 8.74 21.49
N ASP A 257 11.34 8.59 21.54
CA ASP A 257 10.58 7.34 21.39
C ASP A 257 9.32 7.53 20.53
N TYR A 258 9.50 8.11 19.34
CA TYR A 258 8.39 8.52 18.48
C TYR A 258 7.84 7.35 17.64
N HIS A 259 6.55 7.06 17.76
CA HIS A 259 5.82 6.04 17.00
C HIS A 259 4.32 6.34 16.94
N LEU A 260 3.52 5.54 16.20
CA LEU A 260 2.07 5.77 16.02
C LEU A 260 1.26 5.76 17.33
N GLY A 261 1.80 5.18 18.40
CA GLY A 261 1.15 5.19 19.72
C GLY A 261 1.27 6.54 20.43
N GLN A 262 2.22 7.38 20.01
CA GLN A 262 2.50 8.71 20.58
C GLN A 262 1.88 9.85 19.77
N VAL A 263 0.95 9.52 18.87
CA VAL A 263 0.23 10.51 18.07
C VAL A 263 -1.26 10.24 18.12
N LEU A 264 -2.04 11.30 18.32
CA LEU A 264 -3.49 11.25 18.40
C LEU A 264 -4.13 12.01 17.25
N TRP A 265 -5.04 11.36 16.54
CA TRP A 265 -5.85 11.99 15.49
C TRP A 265 -7.08 12.67 16.10
N THR A 266 -7.23 13.97 15.83
CA THR A 266 -8.33 14.80 16.35
C THR A 266 -9.56 14.84 15.44
N GLY A 267 -9.52 14.14 14.29
CA GLY A 267 -10.53 14.27 13.23
C GLY A 267 -10.08 15.17 12.08
N ASN A 268 -9.19 16.14 12.35
CA ASN A 268 -8.59 17.00 11.32
C ASN A 268 -7.07 17.17 11.46
N ASP A 269 -6.48 16.94 12.62
CA ASP A 269 -5.03 17.11 12.80
C ASP A 269 -4.43 16.12 13.81
N PHE A 270 -3.10 16.10 13.91
CA PHE A 270 -2.35 15.26 14.85
C PHE A 270 -1.87 16.05 16.07
N VAL A 271 -2.01 15.44 17.24
CA VAL A 271 -1.39 15.88 18.50
C VAL A 271 -0.30 14.87 18.85
N LEU A 272 0.90 15.37 19.19
CA LEU A 272 2.02 14.56 19.65
C LEU A 272 1.99 14.50 21.18
N LEU A 273 2.22 13.31 21.72
CA LEU A 273 2.10 13.01 23.15
C LEU A 273 3.42 12.45 23.70
N ASP A 274 3.50 12.28 25.02
CA ASP A 274 4.51 11.48 25.72
C ASP A 274 6.00 11.78 25.39
N PHE A 275 6.46 12.96 25.80
CA PHE A 275 7.83 13.42 25.59
C PHE A 275 8.83 12.89 26.64
N GLU A 276 8.54 11.76 27.28
CA GLU A 276 9.42 11.18 28.31
C GLU A 276 10.68 10.51 27.73
N GLY A 277 10.68 10.19 26.43
CA GLY A 277 11.75 9.46 25.76
C GLY A 277 11.73 7.95 26.08
N GLU A 278 12.75 7.22 25.64
CA GLU A 278 12.78 5.75 25.80
C GLU A 278 12.82 5.35 27.30
N PRO A 279 11.87 4.52 27.78
CA PRO A 279 11.74 4.19 29.21
C PRO A 279 12.99 3.54 29.83
N LEU A 280 13.72 2.75 29.05
CA LEU A 280 14.90 2.01 29.50
C LEU A 280 16.17 2.88 29.61
N LYS A 281 16.13 4.14 29.17
CA LYS A 281 17.28 5.05 29.22
C LYS A 281 17.31 5.88 30.49
N THR A 282 18.51 6.26 30.91
CA THR A 282 18.71 7.21 32.01
C THR A 282 18.16 8.59 31.65
N LEU A 283 17.85 9.41 32.66
CA LEU A 283 17.36 10.78 32.43
C LEU A 283 18.37 11.64 31.66
N GLU A 284 19.67 11.42 31.85
CA GLU A 284 20.72 12.10 31.12
C GLU A 284 20.67 11.75 29.64
N GLU A 285 20.65 10.46 29.30
CA GLU A 285 20.55 9.97 27.93
C GLU A 285 19.27 10.45 27.23
N ARG A 286 18.12 10.45 27.92
CA ARG A 286 16.86 10.94 27.37
C ARG A 286 16.88 12.44 27.05
N ARG A 287 17.73 13.21 27.74
CA ARG A 287 17.88 14.66 27.52
C ARG A 287 18.93 15.02 26.46
N GLN A 288 19.72 14.05 26.00
CA GLN A 288 20.72 14.28 24.96
C GLN A 288 20.06 14.70 23.64
N LYS A 289 20.79 15.53 22.88
CA LYS A 289 20.36 15.96 21.55
C LYS A 289 20.77 14.92 20.52
N HIS A 290 19.89 14.65 19.58
CA HIS A 290 20.08 13.65 18.53
C HIS A 290 19.73 14.22 17.15
N SER A 291 20.00 13.43 16.11
CA SER A 291 19.43 13.73 14.79
C SER A 291 17.92 13.60 14.85
N ALA A 292 17.22 14.56 14.24
CA ALA A 292 15.77 14.50 14.04
C ALA A 292 15.33 13.26 13.25
N LEU A 293 16.22 12.70 12.42
CA LEU A 293 15.94 11.48 11.66
C LEU A 293 15.78 10.23 12.55
N LYS A 294 16.19 10.28 13.83
CA LYS A 294 15.91 9.23 14.79
C LYS A 294 14.40 9.06 15.02
N ASP A 295 13.69 10.16 15.22
CA ASP A 295 12.23 10.13 15.42
C ASP A 295 11.52 9.73 14.11
N VAL A 296 12.00 10.23 12.97
CA VAL A 296 11.51 9.82 11.64
C VAL A 296 11.65 8.30 11.48
N ALA A 297 12.82 7.73 11.79
CA ALA A 297 13.04 6.28 11.73
C ALA A 297 12.09 5.50 12.66
N GLY A 298 11.85 5.99 13.87
CA GLY A 298 10.88 5.41 14.81
C GLY A 298 9.47 5.32 14.21
N MET A 299 9.00 6.40 13.58
CA MET A 299 7.70 6.40 12.90
C MET A 299 7.66 5.42 11.72
N LEU A 300 8.73 5.34 10.91
CA LEU A 300 8.81 4.38 9.81
C LEU A 300 8.72 2.92 10.28
N ARG A 301 9.43 2.58 11.35
CA ARG A 301 9.31 1.26 11.99
C ARG A 301 7.90 1.03 12.53
N SER A 302 7.26 2.06 13.06
CA SER A 302 5.86 1.97 13.52
C SER A 302 4.87 1.66 12.39
N PHE A 303 5.05 2.24 11.20
CA PHE A 303 4.26 1.85 10.02
C PHE A 303 4.48 0.39 9.64
N SER A 304 5.75 -0.07 9.64
CA SER A 304 6.11 -1.47 9.38
C SER A 304 5.38 -2.43 10.35
N TYR A 305 5.39 -2.11 11.64
CA TYR A 305 4.64 -2.87 12.65
C TYR A 305 3.12 -2.84 12.41
N ALA A 306 2.55 -1.67 12.11
CA ALA A 306 1.13 -1.51 11.88
C ALA A 306 0.65 -2.39 10.71
N ALA A 307 1.41 -2.46 9.61
CA ALA A 307 1.11 -3.34 8.48
C ALA A 307 1.06 -4.82 8.92
N GLN A 308 2.05 -5.25 9.70
CA GLN A 308 2.19 -6.66 10.10
C GLN A 308 1.19 -7.10 11.18
N THR A 309 0.76 -6.21 12.09
CA THR A 309 -0.23 -6.54 13.14
C THR A 309 -1.58 -7.00 12.59
N LYS A 310 -1.93 -6.62 11.35
CA LYS A 310 -3.19 -7.00 10.69
C LYS A 310 -3.12 -8.38 10.04
N ARG A 311 -1.93 -8.92 9.78
CA ARG A 311 -1.72 -10.23 9.14
C ARG A 311 -2.45 -11.36 9.88
N GLY A 312 -2.40 -11.36 11.22
CA GLY A 312 -3.05 -12.39 12.04
C GLY A 312 -4.60 -12.32 12.10
N LYS A 313 -5.22 -11.25 11.56
CA LYS A 313 -6.68 -11.07 11.57
C LYS A 313 -7.36 -11.59 10.30
N PHE A 314 -6.60 -11.91 9.25
CA PHE A 314 -7.16 -12.48 8.04
C PHE A 314 -7.14 -14.00 8.12
N VAL A 315 -8.33 -14.61 8.12
CA VAL A 315 -8.47 -16.06 7.93
C VAL A 315 -8.26 -16.36 6.44
N LEU A 316 -6.99 -16.47 6.04
CA LEU A 316 -6.62 -16.80 4.66
C LEU A 316 -6.73 -18.30 4.45
N ARG A 317 -7.47 -18.71 3.42
CA ARG A 317 -7.79 -20.12 3.12
C ARG A 317 -6.67 -20.82 2.36
N ALA A 318 -5.85 -20.10 1.58
CA ALA A 318 -4.74 -20.64 0.80
C ALA A 318 -3.41 -19.92 1.06
N ALA A 319 -2.29 -20.59 0.74
CA ALA A 319 -0.95 -20.01 0.84
C ALA A 319 -0.71 -18.89 -0.18
N GLU A 320 -1.27 -19.02 -1.38
CA GLU A 320 -1.24 -18.01 -2.46
C GLU A 320 -1.88 -16.68 -2.00
N ASP A 321 -2.96 -16.75 -1.21
CA ASP A 321 -3.60 -15.57 -0.62
C ASP A 321 -2.67 -14.84 0.36
N ARG A 322 -1.78 -15.57 1.06
CA ARG A 322 -0.80 -14.99 1.99
C ARG A 322 0.29 -14.22 1.25
N GLU A 323 0.76 -14.75 0.13
CA GLU A 323 1.80 -14.11 -0.67
C GLU A 323 1.28 -12.81 -1.31
N ILE A 324 0.08 -12.86 -1.91
CA ILE A 324 -0.58 -11.67 -2.45
C ILE A 324 -0.77 -10.62 -1.34
N LEU A 325 -1.26 -11.03 -0.17
CA LEU A 325 -1.46 -10.09 0.94
C LEU A 325 -0.14 -9.48 1.43
N GLU A 326 0.94 -10.25 1.45
CA GLU A 326 2.27 -9.73 1.79
C GLU A 326 2.72 -8.63 0.82
N GLN A 327 2.51 -8.82 -0.49
CA GLN A 327 2.82 -7.82 -1.49
C GLN A 327 2.04 -6.52 -1.26
N TRP A 328 0.77 -6.63 -0.86
CA TRP A 328 -0.05 -5.47 -0.50
C TRP A 328 0.43 -4.76 0.77
N PHE A 329 0.87 -5.50 1.80
CA PHE A 329 1.45 -4.89 2.99
C PHE A 329 2.74 -4.13 2.66
N LEU A 330 3.61 -4.71 1.84
CA LEU A 330 4.84 -4.05 1.39
C LEU A 330 4.54 -2.81 0.54
N LEU A 331 3.54 -2.88 -0.35
CA LEU A 331 3.13 -1.74 -1.18
C LEU A 331 2.59 -0.60 -0.31
N TRP A 332 1.72 -0.93 0.65
CA TRP A 332 1.18 0.03 1.61
C TRP A 332 2.29 0.68 2.44
N GLU A 333 3.19 -0.12 3.02
CA GLU A 333 4.31 0.37 3.83
C GLU A 333 5.20 1.33 3.03
N ARG A 334 5.50 1.00 1.77
CA ARG A 334 6.27 1.86 0.87
C ARG A 334 5.57 3.19 0.62
N TRP A 335 4.31 3.18 0.24
CA TRP A 335 3.57 4.41 -0.07
C TRP A 335 3.44 5.32 1.15
N VAL A 336 3.13 4.75 2.32
CA VAL A 336 2.99 5.48 3.58
C VAL A 336 4.34 6.06 4.03
N THR A 337 5.40 5.26 3.98
CA THR A 337 6.77 5.71 4.30
C THR A 337 7.21 6.84 3.36
N THR A 338 6.97 6.69 2.05
CA THR A 338 7.32 7.71 1.07
C THR A 338 6.54 9.01 1.31
N ALA A 339 5.21 8.94 1.50
CA ALA A 339 4.39 10.11 1.76
C ALA A 339 4.80 10.83 3.05
N PHE A 340 5.09 10.07 4.12
CA PHE A 340 5.56 10.63 5.39
C PHE A 340 6.91 11.35 5.24
N VAL A 341 7.91 10.69 4.66
CA VAL A 341 9.26 11.26 4.51
C VAL A 341 9.25 12.45 3.55
N GLN A 342 8.53 12.36 2.42
CA GLN A 342 8.43 13.46 1.46
C GLN A 342 7.78 14.69 2.09
N SER A 343 6.64 14.54 2.75
CA SER A 343 5.95 15.64 3.42
C SER A 343 6.75 16.22 4.60
N TYR A 344 7.45 15.38 5.36
CA TYR A 344 8.38 15.81 6.41
C TYR A 344 9.52 16.65 5.85
N LEU A 345 10.21 16.17 4.81
CA LEU A 345 11.34 16.89 4.21
C LEU A 345 10.90 18.18 3.50
N ALA A 346 9.75 18.15 2.83
CA ALA A 346 9.17 19.33 2.19
C ALA A 346 8.84 20.42 3.22
N GLU A 347 8.23 20.05 4.34
CA GLU A 347 7.91 20.99 5.42
C GLU A 347 9.16 21.46 6.16
N ALA A 348 10.09 20.56 6.48
CA ALA A 348 11.33 20.90 7.17
C ALA A 348 12.24 21.80 6.30
N GLY A 349 12.21 21.66 4.98
CA GLY A 349 12.97 22.52 4.06
C GLY A 349 14.48 22.44 4.30
N ARG A 350 15.11 23.59 4.58
CA ARG A 350 16.56 23.72 4.81
C ARG A 350 16.93 23.99 6.27
N GLU A 351 16.11 23.52 7.21
CA GLU A 351 16.41 23.63 8.63
C GLU A 351 17.71 22.88 8.98
N PRO A 352 18.47 23.35 9.99
CA PRO A 352 19.82 22.83 10.27
C PRO A 352 19.83 21.37 10.71
N PHE A 353 18.70 20.82 11.19
CA PHE A 353 18.57 19.42 11.60
C PHE A 353 18.30 18.45 10.44
N VAL A 354 18.25 18.94 9.19
CA VAL A 354 18.10 18.12 7.98
C VAL A 354 19.42 18.11 7.20
N PRO A 355 19.96 16.95 6.79
CA PRO A 355 21.13 16.90 5.92
C PRO A 355 20.87 17.62 4.59
N GLY A 356 21.90 18.30 4.06
CA GLY A 356 21.77 19.18 2.89
C GLY A 356 21.58 18.48 1.54
N ASN A 357 21.59 17.15 1.49
CA ASN A 357 21.35 16.39 0.26
C ASN A 357 20.68 15.04 0.55
N PHE A 358 20.03 14.50 -0.48
CA PHE A 358 19.24 13.26 -0.39
C PHE A 358 20.10 12.03 -0.02
N LYS A 359 21.33 11.93 -0.51
CA LYS A 359 22.21 10.80 -0.21
C LYS A 359 22.53 10.75 1.29
N ASP A 360 22.84 11.88 1.90
CA ASP A 360 23.14 11.96 3.32
C ASP A 360 21.90 11.70 4.19
N ILE A 361 20.72 12.16 3.75
CA ILE A 361 19.44 11.79 4.38
C ILE A 361 19.26 10.27 4.36
N GLN A 362 19.46 9.63 3.21
CA GLN A 362 19.30 8.19 3.05
C GLN A 362 20.25 7.40 3.94
N LEU A 363 21.54 7.72 3.94
CA LEU A 363 22.55 7.02 4.76
C LEU A 363 22.21 7.09 6.24
N LEU A 364 21.88 8.29 6.74
CA LEU A 364 21.59 8.50 8.15
C LEU A 364 20.25 7.87 8.56
N LEU A 365 19.21 8.01 7.73
CA LEU A 365 17.89 7.43 8.00
C LEU A 365 17.97 5.89 7.99
N GLN A 366 18.66 5.28 7.04
CA GLN A 366 18.84 3.83 6.98
C GLN A 366 19.56 3.31 8.23
N ALA A 367 20.60 4.00 8.71
CA ALA A 367 21.30 3.63 9.94
C ALA A 367 20.37 3.68 11.17
N PHE A 368 19.54 4.73 11.32
CA PHE A 368 18.58 4.82 12.44
C PHE A 368 17.44 3.79 12.35
N VAL A 369 16.91 3.52 11.15
CA VAL A 369 15.89 2.49 10.95
C VAL A 369 16.47 1.11 11.31
N LEU A 370 17.73 0.85 10.95
CA LEU A 370 18.42 -0.39 11.30
C LEU A 370 18.66 -0.52 12.81
N ASP A 371 19.16 0.52 13.49
CA ASP A 371 19.35 0.52 14.96
C ASP A 371 18.03 0.26 15.67
N LYS A 372 16.94 0.92 15.25
CA LYS A 372 15.61 0.70 15.84
C LYS A 372 15.11 -0.73 15.60
N ALA A 373 15.36 -1.32 14.42
CA ALA A 373 14.98 -2.70 14.13
C ALA A 373 15.74 -3.72 15.01
N PHE A 374 17.03 -3.50 15.30
CA PHE A 374 17.76 -4.35 16.26
C PHE A 374 17.30 -4.15 17.71
N TYR A 375 16.97 -2.91 18.09
CA TYR A 375 16.36 -2.64 19.39
C TYR A 375 15.04 -3.41 19.56
N GLU A 376 14.18 -3.35 18.53
CA GLU A 376 12.92 -4.10 18.46
C GLU A 376 13.17 -5.61 18.52
N LEU A 377 14.15 -6.14 17.78
CA LEU A 377 14.52 -7.55 17.84
C LEU A 377 14.83 -8.01 19.26
N THR A 378 15.68 -7.26 19.98
CA THR A 378 16.00 -7.56 21.38
C THR A 378 14.76 -7.49 22.27
N TYR A 379 13.89 -6.51 22.06
CA TYR A 379 12.66 -6.37 22.83
C TYR A 379 11.69 -7.55 22.58
N GLU A 380 11.44 -7.92 21.32
CA GLU A 380 10.50 -9.00 20.98
C GLU A 380 11.03 -10.36 21.41
N LEU A 381 12.34 -10.62 21.29
CA LEU A 381 12.93 -11.85 21.82
C LEU A 381 12.63 -12.00 23.32
N ASN A 382 12.74 -10.93 24.09
CA ASN A 382 12.55 -10.98 25.54
C ASN A 382 11.08 -10.99 26.00
N ASN A 383 10.17 -10.40 25.22
CA ASN A 383 8.79 -10.17 25.68
C ASN A 383 7.72 -10.89 24.85
N ARG A 384 7.93 -11.06 23.54
CA ARG A 384 6.92 -11.57 22.60
C ARG A 384 7.59 -12.36 21.46
N PRO A 385 8.09 -13.59 21.70
CA PRO A 385 8.81 -14.38 20.69
C PRO A 385 8.03 -14.58 19.37
N ASP A 386 6.70 -14.65 19.42
CA ASP A 386 5.85 -14.77 18.23
C ASP A 386 5.89 -13.55 17.30
N TRP A 387 6.38 -12.40 17.78
CA TRP A 387 6.46 -11.15 17.02
C TRP A 387 7.84 -10.91 16.42
N VAL A 388 8.82 -11.78 16.71
CA VAL A 388 10.22 -11.65 16.27
C VAL A 388 10.37 -11.61 14.74
N TYR A 389 9.44 -12.21 13.98
CA TYR A 389 9.46 -12.14 12.51
C TYR A 389 9.40 -10.71 11.97
N ILE A 390 8.77 -9.76 12.69
CA ILE A 390 8.61 -8.37 12.25
C ILE A 390 9.97 -7.63 12.20
N PRO A 391 10.74 -7.55 13.30
CA PRO A 391 12.07 -6.94 13.24
C PRO A 391 13.02 -7.72 12.33
N LEU A 392 12.97 -9.06 12.27
CA LEU A 392 13.82 -9.85 11.37
C LEU A 392 13.58 -9.48 9.89
N LYS A 393 12.32 -9.41 9.45
CA LYS A 393 12.00 -8.94 8.09
C LYS A 393 12.47 -7.51 7.84
N GLY A 394 12.25 -6.62 8.81
CA GLY A 394 12.70 -5.23 8.72
C GLY A 394 14.21 -5.12 8.51
N ILE A 395 14.98 -5.93 9.23
CA ILE A 395 16.45 -6.01 9.10
C ILE A 395 16.83 -6.53 7.71
N LEU A 396 16.21 -7.61 7.23
CA LEU A 396 16.51 -8.21 5.93
C LEU A 396 16.17 -7.29 4.75
N LEU A 397 15.05 -6.55 4.82
CA LEU A 397 14.69 -5.55 3.80
C LEU A 397 15.78 -4.48 3.64
N LEU A 398 16.50 -4.18 4.72
CA LEU A 398 17.61 -3.24 4.70
C LEU A 398 18.89 -3.86 4.15
N VAL A 399 19.02 -5.18 4.02
CA VAL A 399 20.19 -5.83 3.40
C VAL A 399 20.14 -5.76 1.86
N GLY A 400 18.94 -5.59 1.28
CA GLY A 400 18.68 -5.91 -0.13
C GLY A 400 18.50 -7.42 -0.32
N ASP A 401 17.99 -7.86 -1.47
CA ASP A 401 17.80 -9.29 -1.74
C ASP A 401 19.14 -10.04 -1.64
N VAL A 402 19.25 -10.93 -0.65
CA VAL A 402 20.32 -11.94 -0.49
C VAL A 402 19.73 -13.31 -0.77
#